data_AF-A0A7K8H535-F1
#
_entry.id   AF-A0A7K8H535-F1
#
_cell.length_a   1.000
_cell.length_b   1.000
_cell.length_c   1.000
_cell.angle_alpha   90.00
_cell.angle_beta   90.00
_cell.angle_gamma   90.00
#
_symmetry.space_group_name_H-M   'P 1'
#
loop_
_entity.id
_entity.type
_entity.pdbx_description
1 polymer ?
#
loop_
_entity_poly.entity_id
_entity_poly.type
_entity_poly.pdbx_seq_one_letter_code
_entity_poly.pdbx_strand_id
1 'polypeptide(L)'
;SSLFSGRVLLAGRSEFRLDTERELRRALDNKILLLYFASRRCPRCRDFAPRLRDFCRRLTDEACVERPEQLGLVYVGSDRSEEEQRRFLRSVSRRWMAVPYGDSFGRELAERFSVSELPCAVVLKPSGEILSGNAVREIREAGAACFRDWREAAELLDRNFRLAEDSERSAARSLTEPFRRLKYRV
;
A
#
# COMPACT_ATOMS: atom_id res chain seq x y z
N SER A 1 -4.12 2.83 7.98
CA SER A 1 -4.27 1.43 7.50
C SER A 1 -4.10 0.46 8.66
N SER A 2 -5.07 -0.44 8.90
CA SER A 2 -5.01 -1.43 9.99
C SER A 2 -3.91 -2.50 9.81
N LEU A 3 -3.31 -2.59 8.63
CA LEU A 3 -2.35 -3.63 8.26
C LEU A 3 -1.13 -3.70 9.19
N PHE A 4 -0.65 -2.53 9.65
CA PHE A 4 0.56 -2.42 10.48
C PHE A 4 0.24 -2.15 11.97
N SER A 5 -1.03 -2.18 12.37
CA SER A 5 -1.38 -1.88 13.77
C SER A 5 -0.79 -2.95 14.70
N GLY A 6 -0.16 -2.49 15.79
CA GLY A 6 0.56 -3.36 16.73
C GLY A 6 1.84 -4.00 16.17
N ARG A 7 2.31 -3.60 14.98
CA ARG A 7 3.57 -4.08 14.39
C ARG A 7 4.70 -3.08 14.62
N VAL A 8 5.93 -3.50 14.36
CA VAL A 8 7.10 -2.63 14.40
C VAL A 8 7.69 -2.52 13.00
N LEU A 9 8.04 -1.31 12.60
CA LEU A 9 8.81 -1.07 11.38
C LEU A 9 10.16 -0.42 11.71
N LEU A 10 11.15 -0.70 10.89
CA LEU A 10 12.43 0.02 10.89
C LEU A 10 12.31 1.21 9.93
N ALA A 11 12.79 2.38 10.31
CA ALA A 11 12.85 3.59 9.48
C ALA A 11 14.28 4.14 9.41
N GLY A 12 14.53 5.04 8.46
CA GLY A 12 15.79 5.79 8.42
C GLY A 12 17.02 4.91 8.20
N ARG A 13 16.99 3.99 7.23
CA ARG A 13 18.09 3.02 6.98
C ARG A 13 18.37 2.06 8.15
N SER A 14 17.31 1.67 8.87
CA SER A 14 17.35 0.82 10.07
C SER A 14 17.95 1.47 11.32
N GLU A 15 17.90 2.80 11.41
CA GLU A 15 18.42 3.52 12.57
C GLU A 15 17.32 3.74 13.63
N PHE A 16 16.06 3.77 13.22
CA PHE A 16 14.92 4.07 14.09
C PHE A 16 13.86 2.96 14.03
N ARG A 17 13.20 2.69 15.15
CA ARG A 17 12.03 1.82 15.22
C ARG A 17 10.78 2.69 15.28
N LEU A 18 9.77 2.34 14.48
CA LEU A 18 8.41 2.87 14.57
C LEU A 18 7.60 1.79 15.28
N ASP A 19 7.40 1.96 16.58
CA ASP A 19 6.74 0.97 17.46
C ASP A 19 5.50 1.54 18.15
N THR A 20 5.25 2.84 18.03
CA THR A 20 4.00 3.45 18.47
C THR A 20 3.00 3.58 17.31
N GLU A 21 1.71 3.40 17.62
CA GLU A 21 0.61 3.60 16.67
C GLU A 21 0.65 5.00 16.04
N ARG A 22 1.04 6.03 16.81
CA ARG A 22 1.14 7.41 16.32
C ARG A 22 2.23 7.57 15.25
N GLU A 23 3.38 6.93 15.42
CA GLU A 23 4.48 6.98 14.46
C GLU A 23 4.14 6.21 13.18
N LEU A 24 3.56 5.02 13.32
CA LEU A 24 3.10 4.22 12.19
C LEU A 24 2.06 4.96 11.37
N ARG A 25 1.05 5.55 12.01
CA ARG A 25 0.02 6.37 11.32
C ARG A 25 0.63 7.54 10.57
N ARG A 26 1.54 8.29 11.18
CA ARG A 26 2.26 9.40 10.51
C ARG A 26 3.05 8.91 9.29
N ALA A 27 3.64 7.73 9.39
CA ALA A 27 4.46 7.17 8.33
C ALA A 27 3.63 6.57 7.19
N LEU A 28 2.43 6.03 7.46
CA LEU A 28 1.70 5.16 6.54
C LEU A 28 0.30 5.67 6.12
N ASP A 29 -0.38 6.47 6.95
CA ASP A 29 -1.75 6.91 6.63
C ASP A 29 -1.78 7.90 5.47
N ASN A 30 -2.89 7.88 4.73
CA ASN A 30 -3.14 8.72 3.54
C ASN A 30 -2.08 8.58 2.44
N LYS A 31 -1.40 7.44 2.38
CA LYS A 31 -0.38 7.14 1.37
C LYS A 31 -0.73 5.88 0.60
N ILE A 32 -0.36 5.87 -0.67
CA ILE A 32 -0.23 4.63 -1.42
C ILE A 32 0.98 3.89 -0.83
N LEU A 33 0.80 2.63 -0.46
CA LEU A 33 1.87 1.81 0.11
C LEU A 33 2.42 0.86 -0.94
N LEU A 34 3.74 0.83 -1.09
CA LEU A 34 4.45 -0.15 -1.90
C LEU A 34 5.19 -1.11 -0.98
N LEU A 35 4.73 -2.35 -0.92
CA LEU A 35 5.40 -3.44 -0.22
C LEU A 35 6.38 -4.09 -1.18
N TYR A 36 7.67 -3.92 -0.92
CA TYR A 36 8.73 -4.46 -1.76
C TYR A 36 9.30 -5.73 -1.15
N PHE A 37 8.91 -6.88 -1.70
CA PHE A 37 9.41 -8.19 -1.32
C PHE A 37 10.67 -8.48 -2.13
N ALA A 38 11.79 -8.69 -1.43
CA ALA A 38 13.06 -8.98 -2.08
C ALA A 38 14.08 -9.61 -1.12
N SER A 39 15.19 -10.04 -1.72
CA SER A 39 16.38 -10.53 -1.03
C SER A 39 17.62 -10.05 -1.77
N ARG A 40 18.70 -9.78 -1.04
CA ARG A 40 19.98 -9.34 -1.60
C ARG A 40 20.66 -10.40 -2.47
N ARG A 41 20.41 -11.69 -2.21
CA ARG A 41 20.98 -12.79 -2.99
C ARG A 41 20.23 -13.07 -4.30
N CYS A 42 18.99 -12.62 -4.41
CA CYS A 42 18.17 -12.74 -5.61
C CYS A 42 18.72 -11.84 -6.75
N PRO A 43 19.18 -12.41 -7.89
CA PRO A 43 19.74 -11.63 -9.00
C PRO A 43 18.74 -10.63 -9.59
N ARG A 44 17.52 -11.09 -9.88
CA ARG A 44 16.42 -10.25 -10.40
C ARG A 44 16.11 -9.05 -9.49
N CYS A 45 16.26 -9.23 -8.18
CA CYS A 45 16.04 -8.19 -7.17
C CYS A 45 17.16 -7.16 -7.19
N ARG A 46 18.42 -7.58 -7.38
CA ARG A 46 19.56 -6.67 -7.56
C ARG A 46 19.42 -5.83 -8.82
N ASP A 47 18.93 -6.43 -9.91
CA ASP A 47 18.72 -5.74 -11.18
C ASP A 47 17.57 -4.72 -11.09
N PHE A 48 16.53 -5.03 -10.30
CA PHE A 48 15.37 -4.16 -10.13
C PHE A 48 15.62 -3.01 -9.11
N ALA A 49 16.43 -3.24 -8.07
CA ALA A 49 16.62 -2.27 -7.00
C ALA A 49 17.06 -0.85 -7.45
N PRO A 50 17.96 -0.67 -8.44
CA PRO A 50 18.29 0.66 -8.97
C PRO A 50 17.10 1.37 -9.60
N ARG A 51 16.24 0.62 -10.31
CA ARG A 51 15.03 1.16 -10.94
C ARG A 51 14.02 1.61 -9.89
N LEU A 52 13.79 0.78 -8.87
CA LEU A 52 12.90 1.13 -7.76
C LEU A 52 13.41 2.36 -6.98
N ARG A 53 14.73 2.49 -6.80
CA ARG A 53 15.32 3.67 -6.17
C ARG A 53 15.09 4.94 -6.99
N ASP A 54 15.29 4.88 -8.30
CA ASP A 54 15.05 6.03 -9.19
C ASP A 54 13.56 6.40 -9.19
N PHE A 55 12.67 5.40 -9.26
CA PHE A 55 11.23 5.58 -9.13
C PHE A 55 10.84 6.34 -7.86
N CYS A 56 11.28 5.88 -6.69
CA CYS A 56 10.96 6.56 -5.43
C CYS A 56 11.58 7.95 -5.35
N ARG A 57 12.81 8.13 -5.85
CA ARG A 57 13.47 9.44 -5.86
C ARG A 57 12.67 10.46 -6.67
N ARG A 58 12.23 10.09 -7.87
CA ARG A 58 11.44 10.98 -8.75
C ARG A 58 10.05 11.34 -8.19
N LEU A 59 9.55 10.58 -7.22
CA LEU A 59 8.23 10.82 -6.62
C LEU A 59 8.31 11.51 -5.25
N THR A 60 9.37 11.28 -4.47
CA THR A 60 9.38 11.63 -3.03
C THR A 60 10.55 12.50 -2.60
N ASP A 61 11.55 12.70 -3.45
CA ASP A 61 12.73 13.51 -3.13
C ASP A 61 12.46 14.98 -3.43
N GLU A 62 12.55 15.83 -2.41
CA GLU A 62 12.33 17.29 -2.51
C GLU A 62 13.36 17.97 -3.42
N ALA A 63 14.52 17.35 -3.65
CA ALA A 63 15.48 17.83 -4.64
C ALA A 63 15.02 17.58 -6.10
N CYS A 64 14.04 16.71 -6.31
CA CYS A 64 13.54 16.31 -7.63
C CYS A 64 12.13 16.82 -7.94
N VAL A 65 11.29 17.06 -6.91
CA VAL A 65 9.89 17.48 -7.07
C VAL A 65 9.51 18.57 -6.07
N GLU A 66 8.72 19.55 -6.51
CA GLU A 66 8.22 20.63 -5.64
C GLU A 66 7.27 20.13 -4.54
N ARG A 67 6.50 19.08 -4.85
CA ARG A 67 5.55 18.46 -3.92
C ARG A 67 5.77 16.95 -3.91
N PRO A 68 6.34 16.40 -2.84
CA PRO A 68 6.50 14.96 -2.70
C PRO A 68 5.15 14.25 -2.75
N GLU A 69 5.11 13.17 -3.53
CA GLU A 69 3.96 12.29 -3.61
C GLU A 69 3.72 11.53 -2.30
N GLN A 70 2.46 11.20 -2.03
CA GLN A 70 2.05 10.42 -0.87
C GLN A 70 2.32 8.91 -1.10
N LEU A 71 3.60 8.56 -1.25
CA LEU A 71 4.07 7.19 -1.41
C LEU A 71 4.84 6.74 -0.16
N GLY A 72 4.40 5.65 0.47
CA GLY A 72 5.12 4.94 1.52
C GLY A 72 5.72 3.65 0.97
N LEU A 73 7.00 3.37 1.23
CA LEU A 73 7.63 2.12 0.84
C LEU A 73 8.04 1.32 2.06
N VAL A 74 7.63 0.06 2.11
CA VAL A 74 8.01 -0.92 3.15
C VAL A 74 8.76 -2.08 2.50
N TYR A 75 10.04 -2.24 2.83
CA TYR A 75 10.83 -3.39 2.44
C TYR A 75 10.44 -4.60 3.30
N VAL A 76 10.09 -5.70 2.64
CA VAL A 76 9.81 -6.99 3.27
C VAL A 76 10.91 -7.94 2.85
N GLY A 77 11.96 -8.01 3.67
CA GLY A 77 13.16 -8.77 3.39
C GLY A 77 13.00 -10.26 3.65
N SER A 78 13.46 -11.08 2.71
CA SER A 78 13.70 -12.52 2.91
C SER A 78 15.22 -12.82 2.83
N ASP A 79 16.02 -11.91 3.40
CA ASP A 79 17.48 -12.03 3.48
C ASP A 79 17.91 -13.18 4.39
N ARG A 80 19.17 -13.64 4.31
CA ARG A 80 19.65 -14.76 5.16
C ARG A 80 20.17 -14.29 6.53
N SER A 81 20.40 -13.00 6.70
CA SER A 81 20.83 -12.41 7.96
C SER A 81 20.38 -10.96 8.09
N GLU A 82 20.35 -10.47 9.32
CA GLU A 82 20.05 -9.06 9.62
C GLU A 82 21.07 -8.11 8.96
N GLU A 83 22.35 -8.49 8.90
CA GLU A 83 23.39 -7.67 8.26
C GLU A 83 23.18 -7.52 6.76
N GLU A 84 22.67 -8.55 6.08
CA GLU A 84 22.32 -8.48 4.66
C GLU A 84 21.20 -7.46 4.42
N GLN A 85 20.13 -7.55 5.21
CA GLN A 85 19.02 -6.60 5.19
C GLN A 85 19.51 -5.18 5.52
N ARG A 86 20.28 -5.01 6.60
CA ARG A 86 20.79 -3.70 7.02
C ARG A 86 21.72 -3.08 5.97
N ARG A 87 22.55 -3.87 5.29
CA ARG A 87 23.37 -3.41 4.15
C ARG A 87 22.51 -2.92 3.00
N PHE A 88 21.44 -3.62 2.67
CA PHE A 88 20.49 -3.17 1.64
C PHE A 88 19.82 -1.84 2.06
N LEU A 89 19.32 -1.78 3.30
CA LEU A 89 18.61 -0.61 3.83
C LEU A 89 19.51 0.63 3.94
N ARG A 90 20.81 0.47 4.20
CA ARG A 90 21.79 1.57 4.12
C ARG A 90 21.98 2.13 2.71
N SER A 91 21.71 1.33 1.68
CA SER A 91 21.86 1.76 0.29
C SER A 91 20.66 2.53 -0.26
N VAL A 92 19.52 2.54 0.44
CA VAL A 92 18.27 3.18 -0.02
C VAL A 92 18.01 4.49 0.73
N SER A 93 16.91 5.17 0.35
CA SER A 93 16.50 6.44 0.96
C SER A 93 16.11 6.27 2.43
N ARG A 94 16.37 7.29 3.26
CA ARG A 94 15.97 7.33 4.68
C ARG A 94 14.46 7.25 4.88
N ARG A 95 13.67 7.60 3.86
CA ARG A 95 12.20 7.52 3.91
C ARG A 95 11.66 6.10 3.78
N TRP A 96 12.49 5.13 3.41
CA TRP A 96 12.08 3.74 3.31
C TRP A 96 11.92 3.14 4.70
N MET A 97 10.85 2.38 4.86
CA MET A 97 10.61 1.56 6.02
C MET A 97 10.96 0.10 5.71
N ALA A 98 11.11 -0.73 6.72
CA ALA A 98 11.30 -2.16 6.56
C ALA A 98 10.67 -2.94 7.69
N VAL A 99 10.20 -4.15 7.39
CA VAL A 99 9.86 -5.14 8.43
C VAL A 99 11.17 -5.61 9.07
N PRO A 100 11.29 -5.69 10.41
CA PRO A 100 12.47 -6.22 11.08
C PRO A 100 12.85 -7.62 10.58
N TYR A 101 14.15 -7.89 10.51
CA TYR A 101 14.63 -9.21 10.12
C TYR A 101 14.12 -10.29 11.08
N GLY A 102 13.65 -11.42 10.55
CA GLY A 102 13.16 -12.55 11.33
C GLY A 102 11.76 -12.37 11.92
N ASP A 103 11.11 -11.22 11.73
CA ASP A 103 9.73 -10.99 12.17
C ASP A 103 8.74 -11.84 11.35
N SER A 104 7.82 -12.54 12.02
CA SER A 104 6.83 -13.39 11.35
C SER A 104 5.93 -12.59 10.41
N PHE A 105 5.75 -11.30 10.69
CA PHE A 105 4.89 -10.42 9.92
C PHE A 105 5.32 -10.32 8.45
N GLY A 106 6.62 -10.43 8.15
CA GLY A 106 7.08 -10.44 6.77
C GLY A 106 6.55 -11.65 5.98
N ARG A 107 6.46 -12.81 6.64
CA ARG A 107 5.86 -14.03 6.07
C ARG A 107 4.35 -13.92 5.97
N GLU A 108 3.69 -13.41 7.00
CA GLU A 108 2.25 -13.17 7.00
C GLU A 108 1.84 -12.24 5.85
N LEU A 109 2.64 -11.20 5.56
CA LEU A 109 2.42 -10.32 4.40
C LEU A 109 2.59 -11.05 3.08
N ALA A 110 3.65 -11.87 2.93
CA ALA A 110 3.88 -12.61 1.70
C ALA A 110 2.74 -13.60 1.41
N GLU A 111 2.25 -14.30 2.43
CA GLU A 111 1.10 -15.19 2.32
C GLU A 111 -0.19 -14.41 2.00
N ARG A 112 -0.48 -13.34 2.75
CA ARG A 112 -1.68 -12.50 2.56
C ARG A 112 -1.79 -11.93 1.16
N PHE A 113 -0.66 -11.55 0.56
CA PHE A 113 -0.61 -10.97 -0.79
C PHE A 113 -0.20 -11.98 -1.87
N SER A 114 -0.20 -13.29 -1.56
CA SER A 114 0.09 -14.38 -2.51
C SER A 114 1.42 -14.19 -3.27
N VAL A 115 2.45 -13.71 -2.58
CA VAL A 115 3.77 -13.47 -3.16
C VAL A 115 4.50 -14.79 -3.34
N SER A 116 4.60 -15.25 -4.59
CA SER A 116 5.23 -16.52 -4.96
C SER A 116 6.65 -16.37 -5.53
N GLU A 117 7.00 -15.19 -6.05
CA GLU A 117 8.30 -14.93 -6.67
C GLU A 117 8.89 -13.56 -6.30
N LEU A 118 10.22 -13.46 -6.41
CA LEU A 118 10.97 -12.25 -6.12
C LEU A 118 11.69 -11.72 -7.38
N PRO A 119 11.78 -10.39 -7.56
CA PRO A 119 11.15 -9.35 -6.74
C PRO A 119 9.63 -9.30 -6.96
N CYS A 120 8.90 -8.88 -5.93
CA CYS A 120 7.48 -8.50 -6.04
C CYS A 120 7.25 -7.14 -5.40
N ALA A 121 6.46 -6.29 -6.05
CA ALA A 121 6.08 -4.97 -5.55
C ALA A 121 4.56 -4.89 -5.45
N VAL A 122 3.99 -5.15 -4.28
CA VAL A 122 2.54 -5.05 -4.05
C VAL A 122 2.20 -3.58 -3.77
N VAL A 123 1.25 -3.03 -4.50
CA VAL A 123 0.79 -1.63 -4.34
C VAL A 123 -0.57 -1.63 -3.69
N LEU A 124 -0.71 -0.88 -2.59
CA LEU A 124 -1.92 -0.77 -1.80
C LEU A 124 -2.42 0.67 -1.75
N LYS A 125 -3.73 0.84 -1.70
CA LYS A 125 -4.38 2.11 -1.37
C LYS A 125 -4.12 2.52 0.08
N PRO A 126 -4.39 3.78 0.45
CA PRO A 126 -4.46 4.20 1.86
C PRO A 126 -5.42 3.33 2.71
N SER A 127 -6.50 2.82 2.11
CA SER A 127 -7.46 1.91 2.76
C SER A 127 -6.88 0.52 3.07
N GLY A 128 -5.81 0.12 2.38
CA GLY A 128 -5.18 -1.20 2.48
C GLY A 128 -5.61 -2.20 1.41
N GLU A 129 -6.51 -1.80 0.49
CA GLU A 129 -6.88 -2.60 -0.68
C GLU A 129 -5.77 -2.64 -1.73
N ILE A 130 -5.69 -3.74 -2.48
CA ILE A 130 -4.68 -3.94 -3.53
C ILE A 130 -5.04 -3.11 -4.76
N LEU A 131 -4.09 -2.29 -5.22
CA LEU A 131 -4.11 -1.63 -6.53
C LEU A 131 -3.39 -2.46 -7.59
N SER A 132 -2.23 -3.03 -7.24
CA SER A 132 -1.47 -3.92 -8.11
C SER A 132 -0.84 -5.03 -7.27
N GLY A 133 -1.07 -6.29 -7.65
CA GLY A 133 -0.50 -7.45 -6.97
C GLY A 133 1.00 -7.63 -7.23
N ASN A 134 1.51 -7.11 -8.36
CA ASN A 134 2.95 -7.06 -8.63
C ASN A 134 3.29 -5.98 -9.68
N ALA A 135 3.67 -4.80 -9.21
CA ALA A 135 3.99 -3.64 -10.01
C ALA A 135 5.42 -3.62 -10.59
N VAL A 136 6.21 -4.71 -10.47
CA VAL A 136 7.61 -4.73 -10.96
C VAL A 136 7.69 -4.38 -12.44
N ARG A 137 6.76 -4.91 -13.26
CA ARG A 137 6.72 -4.61 -14.70
C ARG A 137 6.32 -3.17 -14.97
N GLU A 138 5.27 -2.68 -14.31
CA GLU A 138 4.78 -1.30 -14.44
C GLU A 138 5.89 -0.29 -14.13
N ILE A 139 6.63 -0.49 -13.03
CA ILE A 139 7.76 0.37 -12.64
C ILE A 139 8.92 0.28 -13.65
N ARG A 140 9.17 -0.90 -14.24
CA ARG A 140 10.24 -1.07 -15.24
C ARG A 140 9.91 -0.36 -16.56
N GLU A 141 8.67 -0.44 -17.01
CA GLU A 141 8.24 0.05 -18.31
C GLU A 141 7.86 1.54 -18.26
N ALA A 142 7.03 1.95 -17.30
CA ALA A 142 6.49 3.30 -17.20
C ALA A 142 7.25 4.20 -16.21
N GLY A 143 8.10 3.63 -15.35
CA GLY A 143 8.83 4.40 -14.34
C GLY A 143 7.88 5.18 -13.42
N ALA A 144 8.18 6.45 -13.16
CA ALA A 144 7.35 7.29 -12.28
C ALA A 144 5.94 7.58 -12.84
N ALA A 145 5.70 7.36 -14.14
CA ALA A 145 4.42 7.67 -14.76
C ALA A 145 3.27 6.76 -14.27
N CYS A 146 3.53 5.47 -13.97
CA CYS A 146 2.49 4.56 -13.48
C CYS A 146 1.92 4.96 -12.12
N PHE A 147 2.63 5.78 -11.35
CA PHE A 147 2.11 6.30 -10.08
C PHE A 147 0.87 7.18 -10.26
N ARG A 148 0.74 7.84 -11.43
CA ARG A 148 -0.48 8.60 -11.76
C ARG A 148 -1.69 7.67 -11.85
N ASP A 149 -1.54 6.56 -12.55
CA ASP A 149 -2.60 5.58 -12.72
C ASP A 149 -3.01 4.97 -11.37
N TRP A 150 -2.04 4.69 -10.49
CA TRP A 150 -2.34 4.21 -9.13
C TRP A 150 -3.09 5.23 -8.29
N ARG A 151 -2.74 6.52 -8.40
CA ARG A 151 -3.49 7.58 -7.70
C ARG A 151 -4.91 7.72 -8.21
N GLU A 152 -5.10 7.75 -9.52
CA GLU A 152 -6.43 7.84 -10.12
C GLU A 152 -7.29 6.63 -9.73
N ALA A 153 -6.73 5.42 -9.78
CA ALA A 153 -7.42 4.21 -9.34
C ALA A 153 -7.75 4.21 -7.83
N ALA A 154 -6.88 4.76 -6.99
CA ALA A 154 -7.15 4.91 -5.56
C ALA A 154 -8.35 5.85 -5.32
N GLU A 155 -8.39 7.00 -6.01
CA GLU A 155 -9.49 7.97 -5.87
C GLU A 155 -10.81 7.49 -6.46
N LEU A 156 -10.79 6.82 -7.62
CA LEU A 156 -12.01 6.36 -8.30
C LEU A 156 -12.75 5.31 -7.47
N LEU A 157 -12.02 4.40 -6.82
CA LEU A 157 -12.62 3.36 -6.00
C LEU A 157 -13.16 3.91 -4.66
N ASP A 158 -12.50 4.91 -4.09
CA ASP A 158 -13.00 5.61 -2.90
C ASP A 158 -14.32 6.37 -3.19
N ARG A 159 -14.52 6.86 -4.43
CA ARG A 159 -15.74 7.55 -4.86
C ARG A 159 -16.87 6.59 -5.24
N ASN A 160 -16.58 5.52 -5.98
CA ASN A 160 -17.60 4.59 -6.48
C ASN A 160 -18.26 3.76 -5.37
N PHE A 161 -17.56 3.44 -4.27
CA PHE A 161 -18.17 2.73 -3.15
C PHE A 161 -19.19 3.56 -2.37
N ARG A 162 -19.07 4.90 -2.36
CA ARG A 162 -20.07 5.77 -1.71
C ARG A 162 -21.38 5.86 -2.49
N LEU A 163 -21.36 5.61 -3.80
CA LEU A 163 -22.56 5.73 -4.64
C LEU A 163 -23.40 4.44 -4.67
N ALA A 164 -22.80 3.28 -4.34
CA ALA A 164 -23.50 2.00 -4.36
C ALA A 164 -24.46 1.81 -3.19
N GLU A 165 -24.21 2.45 -2.03
CA GLU A 165 -25.09 2.35 -0.86
C GLU A 165 -26.35 3.24 -0.94
N ASP A 166 -26.37 4.23 -1.85
CA ASP A 166 -27.53 5.11 -2.04
C ASP A 166 -28.53 4.58 -3.11
N SER A 167 -28.12 3.61 -3.94
CA SER A 167 -28.96 3.13 -5.05
C SER A 167 -30.05 2.14 -4.63
N GLU A 168 -29.90 1.45 -3.49
CA GLU A 168 -30.93 0.50 -3.00
C GLU A 168 -32.03 1.14 -2.13
N ARG A 169 -31.94 2.44 -1.78
CA ARG A 169 -33.02 3.13 -1.05
C ARG A 169 -34.11 3.74 -1.94
N SER A 170 -33.95 3.73 -3.26
CA SER A 170 -34.92 4.33 -4.18
C SER A 170 -35.84 3.33 -4.91
N ALA A 171 -35.56 2.01 -4.85
CA ALA A 171 -36.32 1.01 -5.61
C ALA A 171 -37.43 0.28 -4.81
N ALA A 172 -37.61 0.55 -3.51
CA ALA A 172 -38.59 -0.18 -2.67
C ALA A 172 -39.86 0.62 -2.31
N ARG A 173 -40.10 1.79 -2.92
CA ARG A 173 -41.32 2.59 -2.65
C ARG A 173 -42.18 2.78 -3.89
N SER A 174 -42.59 1.68 -4.51
CA SER A 174 -43.85 1.68 -5.25
C SER A 174 -44.36 0.27 -5.55
N LEU A 175 -45.68 0.15 -5.38
CA LEU A 175 -46.60 -0.94 -5.79
C LEU A 175 -46.83 -2.06 -4.78
N THR A 176 -47.85 -1.88 -3.91
CA THR A 176 -48.95 -2.81 -3.50
C THR A 176 -49.63 -2.26 -2.23
N GLU A 177 -50.73 -1.48 -2.34
CA GLU A 177 -52.15 -1.85 -2.03
C GLU A 177 -52.47 -2.21 -0.54
N PRO A 178 -53.72 -2.13 -0.04
CA PRO A 178 -54.88 -1.26 -0.34
C PRO A 178 -55.54 -0.66 0.94
N PHE A 179 -56.14 0.54 0.88
CA PHE A 179 -56.93 1.07 2.00
C PHE A 179 -58.32 0.41 2.06
N ARG A 180 -58.49 -0.55 2.97
CA ARG A 180 -59.80 -1.08 3.37
C ARG A 180 -60.58 -0.02 4.17
N ARG A 181 -61.76 0.30 3.65
CA ARG A 181 -62.88 1.00 4.30
C ARG A 181 -63.14 0.49 5.72
N LEU A 182 -63.57 1.35 6.64
CA LEU A 182 -64.83 1.19 7.38
C LEU A 182 -65.20 2.48 8.17
N LYS A 183 -66.43 2.97 7.90
CA LYS A 183 -67.48 3.50 8.79
C LYS A 183 -67.01 4.26 10.05
N TYR A 184 -67.47 5.49 10.33
CA TYR A 184 -68.84 5.77 10.78
C TYR A 184 -69.36 7.16 10.34
N ARG A 185 -70.67 7.22 10.11
CA ARG A 185 -71.50 8.42 9.94
C ARG A 185 -72.39 8.52 11.17
N VAL A 186 -72.31 9.61 11.93
CA VAL A 186 -73.43 10.28 12.63
C VAL A 186 -73.11 11.77 12.62
#